data_AF-A0A2E3MTX6-F1
#
_entry.id   AF-A0A2E3MTX6-F1
#
_cell.length_a   1.000
_cell.length_b   1.000
_cell.length_c   1.000
_cell.angle_alpha   90.00
_cell.angle_beta   90.00
_cell.angle_gamma   90.00
#
_symmetry.space_group_name_H-M   'P 1'
#
loop_
_entity.id
_entity.type
_entity.pdbx_description
1 polymer ?
#
loop_
_entity_poly.entity_id
_entity_poly.type
_entity_poly.pdbx_seq_one_letter_code
_entity_poly.pdbx_strand_id
1 'polypeptide(L)'
;MPGITNAGYAFRVALIITLGPMANWAHKVTPAKAQTIQVKQGRLSATFRDNRLSPGQLSGIDALFHTQRAPAFDAFDPEQKNASAGLNFEHIISGHRNPHNKFAPRQGRYTLHTVVPGRSVTLVRRAEDSPWKMDSRLTFTVVDPHYVDFDFECIPRDASLFGSRRYGIFFFANYMHDVENAALHFRGQTSATSDESWITATAPKSHADWNRGGNYRSLPASDLAYDTDLGFRLNSWSYDWPRFTQPFYFGRAANNMTMILMFDRLHSEQDEIRFSLYKFKLPRHMRPAWDFQYVIHQIQTDQTYGFRGRLVWKPFVSPDDCQQEYHRWSAGHAKQTTGQRQQRVQGLRNIGATVFLRNGRVNEVSANRTSITDAQIPLLAGFIKMTDLSLEATRVSDVGAVHLRHLQQLEWLNLYRTQIGDRGLRSVGQLRSLTHLPIGATRVTDAGLTHLRNLKQLVYLGLRANPITDAGVRQLSELTQLEGLHLGETRVGDNGIRTLGKLRQLQKLWLDQTSVSDRAIDTLVQFQNLRELHISQTKITATGKSRLRKQLPKCRLFDSSD
;
A
#
# COMPACT_ATOMS: atom_id res chain seq x y z
N MET A 1 -5.85 -101.65 -2.81
CA MET A 1 -6.81 -100.96 -1.90
C MET A 1 -6.54 -101.49 -0.49
N PRO A 2 -6.48 -100.65 0.56
CA PRO A 2 -7.43 -99.57 0.90
C PRO A 2 -6.78 -98.17 1.14
N GLY A 3 -7.60 -97.15 1.46
CA GLY A 3 -7.19 -96.04 2.34
C GLY A 3 -7.49 -94.57 1.93
N ILE A 4 -8.52 -93.96 2.55
CA ILE A 4 -8.54 -92.69 3.33
C ILE A 4 -8.15 -91.30 2.70
N THR A 5 -9.02 -90.31 3.00
CA THR A 5 -8.87 -88.82 3.17
C THR A 5 -8.95 -87.78 2.03
N ASN A 6 -9.83 -86.80 2.34
CA ASN A 6 -10.04 -85.42 1.87
C ASN A 6 -8.82 -84.60 1.37
N ALA A 7 -9.05 -83.78 0.34
CA ALA A 7 -8.75 -82.33 0.34
C ALA A 7 -9.45 -81.65 -0.87
N GLY A 8 -10.03 -80.47 -0.65
CA GLY A 8 -10.86 -79.75 -1.61
C GLY A 8 -10.10 -79.00 -2.72
N TYR A 9 -10.85 -78.56 -3.73
CA TYR A 9 -10.68 -77.32 -4.52
C TYR A 9 -11.89 -77.23 -5.47
N ALA A 10 -12.81 -76.29 -5.23
CA ALA A 10 -13.95 -76.05 -6.13
C ALA A 10 -13.55 -75.03 -7.21
N PHE A 11 -13.68 -75.47 -8.46
CA PHE A 11 -13.30 -74.75 -9.67
C PHE A 11 -14.20 -73.54 -9.95
N ARG A 12 -13.55 -72.48 -10.47
CA ARG A 12 -14.14 -71.30 -11.11
C ARG A 12 -14.83 -71.66 -12.43
N VAL A 13 -16.00 -71.07 -12.69
CA VAL A 13 -16.36 -70.54 -14.02
C VAL A 13 -17.16 -69.24 -13.84
N ALA A 14 -16.77 -68.22 -14.58
CA ALA A 14 -17.28 -66.85 -14.54
C ALA A 14 -18.58 -66.67 -15.35
N LEU A 15 -19.47 -65.82 -14.86
CA LEU A 15 -20.55 -65.22 -15.65
C LEU A 15 -20.58 -63.71 -15.40
N ILE A 16 -20.41 -62.95 -16.47
CA ILE A 16 -20.47 -61.48 -16.51
C ILE A 16 -21.94 -61.06 -16.48
N ILE A 17 -22.34 -60.25 -15.48
CA ILE A 17 -23.62 -59.55 -15.47
C ILE A 17 -23.33 -58.04 -15.33
N THR A 18 -23.75 -57.30 -16.34
CA THR A 18 -23.80 -55.84 -16.42
C THR A 18 -24.87 -55.29 -15.47
N LEU A 19 -24.46 -54.48 -14.48
CA LEU A 19 -25.36 -53.69 -13.65
C LEU A 19 -25.39 -52.24 -14.15
N GLY A 20 -26.58 -51.76 -14.52
CA GLY A 20 -26.84 -50.38 -14.94
C GLY A 20 -26.67 -49.37 -13.79
N PRO A 21 -26.55 -48.05 -14.10
CA PRO A 21 -26.19 -47.06 -13.10
C PRO A 21 -27.34 -46.81 -12.12
N MET A 22 -27.03 -46.94 -10.83
CA MET A 22 -27.89 -46.50 -9.73
C MET A 22 -28.13 -44.99 -9.81
N ALA A 23 -29.39 -44.59 -9.82
CA ALA A 23 -29.81 -43.20 -9.76
C ALA A 23 -29.45 -42.61 -8.38
N ASN A 24 -28.42 -41.78 -8.33
CA ASN A 24 -28.14 -40.93 -7.18
C ASN A 24 -29.24 -39.87 -7.06
N TRP A 25 -30.14 -40.04 -6.09
CA TRP A 25 -30.98 -38.95 -5.57
C TRP A 25 -30.08 -37.99 -4.77
N ALA A 26 -29.37 -37.11 -5.47
CA ALA A 26 -28.76 -35.96 -4.83
C ALA A 26 -29.88 -35.00 -4.43
N HIS A 27 -30.14 -34.88 -3.12
CA HIS A 27 -30.88 -33.73 -2.60
C HIS A 27 -30.22 -32.45 -3.13
N LYS A 28 -30.91 -31.72 -4.02
CA LYS A 28 -30.54 -30.36 -4.40
C LYS A 28 -30.66 -29.50 -3.14
N VAL A 29 -29.57 -29.39 -2.39
CA VAL A 29 -29.41 -28.36 -1.36
C VAL A 29 -29.60 -27.04 -2.09
N THR A 30 -30.69 -26.34 -1.77
CA THR A 30 -30.93 -25.02 -2.34
C THR A 30 -29.83 -24.11 -1.78
N PRO A 31 -28.97 -23.50 -2.61
CA PRO A 31 -27.91 -22.66 -2.10
C PRO A 31 -28.54 -21.54 -1.24
N ALA A 32 -27.99 -21.32 -0.05
CA ALA A 32 -28.43 -20.24 0.82
C ALA A 32 -28.38 -18.92 0.04
N LYS A 33 -29.40 -18.07 0.19
CA LYS A 33 -29.56 -16.86 -0.64
C LYS A 33 -28.59 -15.77 -0.18
N ALA A 34 -27.89 -15.14 -1.13
CA ALA A 34 -27.06 -13.98 -0.87
C ALA A 34 -27.87 -12.85 -0.21
N GLN A 35 -27.24 -12.12 0.71
CA GLN A 35 -27.85 -10.93 1.30
C GLN A 35 -27.81 -9.79 0.28
N THR A 36 -28.93 -9.08 0.15
CA THR A 36 -29.02 -7.89 -0.70
C THR A 36 -29.48 -6.68 0.10
N ILE A 37 -28.98 -5.50 -0.27
CA ILE A 37 -29.44 -4.20 0.25
C ILE A 37 -29.71 -3.29 -0.94
N GLN A 38 -30.91 -2.72 -1.01
CA GLN A 38 -31.27 -1.72 -2.02
C GLN A 38 -31.15 -0.31 -1.44
N VAL A 39 -30.54 0.59 -2.21
CA VAL A 39 -30.42 2.01 -1.88
C VAL A 39 -31.03 2.83 -3.00
N LYS A 40 -31.89 3.78 -2.65
CA LYS A 40 -32.49 4.74 -3.59
C LYS A 40 -32.17 6.16 -3.13
N GLN A 41 -31.45 6.92 -3.97
CA GLN A 41 -31.06 8.31 -3.71
C GLN A 41 -31.08 9.09 -5.03
N GLY A 42 -31.65 10.29 -5.00
CA GLY A 42 -31.82 11.11 -6.19
C GLY A 42 -32.55 10.35 -7.29
N ARG A 43 -31.89 10.22 -8.45
CA ARG A 43 -32.41 9.54 -9.63
C ARG A 43 -31.92 8.09 -9.75
N LEU A 44 -31.22 7.52 -8.77
CA LEU A 44 -30.73 6.14 -8.83
C LEU A 44 -31.40 5.20 -7.84
N SER A 45 -31.51 3.94 -8.28
CA SER A 45 -31.79 2.78 -7.45
C SER A 45 -30.70 1.74 -7.70
N ALA A 46 -29.88 1.46 -6.69
CA ALA A 46 -28.80 0.47 -6.75
C ALA A 46 -29.08 -0.67 -5.77
N THR A 47 -28.87 -1.91 -6.22
CA THR A 47 -28.93 -3.10 -5.38
C THR A 47 -27.51 -3.64 -5.18
N PHE A 48 -27.11 -3.87 -3.93
CA PHE A 48 -25.82 -4.43 -3.58
C PHE A 48 -26.00 -5.83 -3.01
N ARG A 49 -25.06 -6.74 -3.29
CA ARG A 49 -25.11 -8.13 -2.80
C ARG A 49 -23.80 -8.59 -2.19
N ASP A 50 -23.89 -9.48 -1.21
CA ASP A 50 -22.76 -10.25 -0.69
C ASP A 50 -22.62 -11.63 -1.38
N ASN A 51 -21.65 -12.41 -0.92
CA ASN A 51 -21.52 -13.83 -1.25
C ASN A 51 -21.23 -14.69 0.00
N ARG A 52 -21.64 -14.21 1.19
CA ARG A 52 -21.26 -14.81 2.48
C ARG A 52 -21.70 -16.26 2.62
N LEU A 53 -22.93 -16.54 2.19
CA LEU A 53 -23.57 -17.86 2.30
C LEU A 53 -23.62 -18.59 0.95
N SER A 54 -23.10 -17.97 -0.11
CA SER A 54 -23.06 -18.52 -1.47
C SER A 54 -21.67 -18.29 -2.13
N PRO A 55 -20.57 -18.78 -1.55
CA PRO A 55 -19.23 -18.62 -2.15
C PRO A 55 -19.25 -19.20 -3.58
N GLY A 56 -18.88 -18.40 -4.57
CA GLY A 56 -19.02 -18.73 -6.00
C GLY A 56 -19.98 -17.83 -6.78
N GLN A 57 -20.91 -17.15 -6.09
CA GLN A 57 -21.61 -15.97 -6.61
C GLN A 57 -20.76 -14.73 -6.35
N LEU A 58 -20.77 -13.77 -7.30
CA LEU A 58 -19.96 -12.54 -7.18
C LEU A 58 -20.69 -11.50 -6.32
N SER A 59 -19.93 -10.83 -5.45
CA SER A 59 -20.41 -9.72 -4.60
C SER A 59 -20.13 -8.38 -5.27
N GLY A 60 -20.94 -7.36 -4.99
CA GLY A 60 -20.79 -6.03 -5.61
C GLY A 60 -22.11 -5.32 -5.86
N ILE A 61 -22.15 -4.49 -6.90
CA ILE A 61 -23.39 -3.86 -7.38
C ILE A 61 -24.10 -4.85 -8.29
N ASP A 62 -25.21 -5.41 -7.81
CA ASP A 62 -26.02 -6.40 -8.49
C ASP A 62 -26.85 -5.80 -9.62
N ALA A 63 -27.49 -4.64 -9.35
CA ALA A 63 -28.39 -3.97 -10.27
C ALA A 63 -28.31 -2.46 -10.11
N LEU A 64 -28.49 -1.72 -11.21
CA LEU A 64 -28.45 -0.25 -11.22
C LEU A 64 -29.46 0.33 -12.20
N PHE A 65 -30.40 1.10 -11.69
CA PHE A 65 -31.48 1.72 -12.47
C PHE A 65 -31.47 3.24 -12.32
N HIS A 66 -31.80 3.93 -13.42
CA HIS A 66 -32.15 5.34 -13.38
C HIS A 66 -33.67 5.50 -13.27
N THR A 67 -34.14 5.97 -12.12
CA THR A 67 -35.55 5.96 -11.71
C THR A 67 -36.49 6.79 -12.59
N GLN A 68 -35.96 7.76 -13.35
CA GLN A 68 -36.77 8.65 -14.20
C GLN A 68 -36.58 8.43 -15.71
N ARG A 69 -35.52 7.74 -16.13
CA ARG A 69 -35.12 7.60 -17.54
C ARG A 69 -34.76 6.15 -17.76
N ALA A 70 -35.48 5.50 -18.68
CA ALA A 70 -35.42 4.05 -18.85
C ALA A 70 -35.50 3.28 -17.50
N PRO A 71 -36.54 3.49 -16.67
CA PRO A 71 -36.60 2.97 -15.30
C PRO A 71 -36.63 1.44 -15.20
N ALA A 72 -36.97 0.75 -16.29
CA ALA A 72 -36.92 -0.72 -16.39
C ALA A 72 -35.58 -1.25 -16.93
N PHE A 73 -34.65 -0.37 -17.30
CA PHE A 73 -33.37 -0.74 -17.89
C PHE A 73 -32.30 -0.83 -16.79
N ASP A 74 -31.96 -2.07 -16.45
CA ASP A 74 -30.81 -2.37 -15.60
C ASP A 74 -29.52 -2.14 -16.40
N ALA A 75 -28.58 -1.38 -15.84
CA ALA A 75 -27.29 -1.16 -16.47
C ALA A 75 -26.49 -2.46 -16.64
N PHE A 76 -26.77 -3.49 -15.83
CA PHE A 76 -25.97 -4.70 -15.76
C PHE A 76 -26.68 -5.94 -16.31
N ASP A 77 -25.89 -6.84 -16.92
CA ASP A 77 -26.31 -8.19 -17.35
C ASP A 77 -25.33 -9.24 -16.83
N PRO A 78 -25.47 -9.67 -15.57
CA PRO A 78 -24.78 -10.88 -15.14
C PRO A 78 -25.35 -12.04 -15.95
N GLU A 79 -24.50 -12.78 -16.66
CA GLU A 79 -24.80 -13.89 -17.60
C GLU A 79 -26.07 -14.72 -17.35
N GLN A 80 -26.44 -14.95 -16.09
CA GLN A 80 -27.74 -15.42 -15.65
C GLN A 80 -28.19 -14.61 -14.44
N LYS A 81 -29.50 -14.37 -14.28
CA LYS A 81 -30.08 -13.73 -13.09
C LYS A 81 -29.60 -14.51 -11.84
N ASN A 82 -28.83 -13.84 -10.97
CA ASN A 82 -28.15 -14.39 -9.79
C ASN A 82 -26.77 -15.08 -9.97
N ALA A 83 -26.19 -15.12 -11.18
CA ALA A 83 -24.86 -15.72 -11.39
C ALA A 83 -23.70 -14.78 -11.00
N SER A 84 -23.89 -13.46 -11.13
CA SER A 84 -22.88 -12.45 -10.82
C SER A 84 -23.50 -11.13 -10.39
N ALA A 85 -22.75 -10.29 -9.66
CA ALA A 85 -22.98 -8.85 -9.61
C ALA A 85 -22.48 -8.20 -10.91
N GLY A 86 -23.08 -7.09 -11.33
CA GLY A 86 -22.67 -6.33 -12.51
C GLY A 86 -21.28 -5.74 -12.37
N LEU A 87 -21.07 -4.92 -11.32
CA LEU A 87 -19.76 -4.40 -10.92
C LEU A 87 -19.23 -5.17 -9.72
N ASN A 88 -18.08 -5.84 -9.85
CA ASN A 88 -17.52 -6.71 -8.81
C ASN A 88 -15.97 -6.75 -8.81
N PHE A 89 -15.38 -7.05 -7.66
CA PHE A 89 -13.95 -7.30 -7.55
C PHE A 89 -13.66 -8.78 -7.82
N GLU A 90 -13.05 -9.09 -8.97
CA GLU A 90 -13.10 -10.44 -9.54
C GLU A 90 -11.78 -11.22 -9.45
N HIS A 91 -10.64 -10.57 -9.71
CA HIS A 91 -9.33 -11.22 -9.75
C HIS A 91 -8.27 -10.48 -8.93
N ILE A 92 -7.34 -11.24 -8.36
CA ILE A 92 -6.04 -10.75 -7.91
C ILE A 92 -5.00 -11.56 -8.69
N ILE A 93 -4.12 -10.88 -9.41
CA ILE A 93 -3.12 -11.51 -10.28
C ILE A 93 -1.74 -11.01 -9.85
N SER A 94 -0.79 -11.92 -9.65
CA SER A 94 0.63 -11.57 -9.57
C SER A 94 1.32 -11.79 -10.92
N GLY A 95 2.52 -11.24 -11.08
CA GLY A 95 3.35 -11.50 -12.26
C GLY A 95 3.96 -12.90 -12.31
N HIS A 96 3.64 -13.78 -11.36
CA HIS A 96 4.20 -15.12 -11.27
C HIS A 96 3.13 -16.16 -11.49
N ARG A 97 3.53 -17.33 -11.97
CA ARG A 97 2.62 -18.48 -12.03
C ARG A 97 2.10 -18.81 -10.64
N ASN A 98 0.81 -18.59 -10.43
CA ASN A 98 0.12 -18.86 -9.18
C ASN A 98 -1.30 -19.38 -9.49
N PRO A 99 -1.72 -20.52 -8.91
CA PRO A 99 -3.06 -21.07 -9.14
C PRO A 99 -4.19 -20.12 -8.71
N HIS A 100 -3.91 -19.17 -7.82
CA HIS A 100 -4.87 -18.19 -7.30
C HIS A 100 -4.98 -16.90 -8.13
N ASN A 101 -4.25 -16.79 -9.26
CA ASN A 101 -4.35 -15.62 -10.15
C ASN A 101 -5.76 -15.43 -10.73
N LYS A 102 -6.57 -16.49 -10.80
CA LYS A 102 -7.93 -16.43 -11.36
C LYS A 102 -8.96 -16.60 -10.26
N PHE A 103 -9.98 -15.75 -10.27
CA PHE A 103 -11.21 -15.89 -9.47
C PHE A 103 -10.99 -16.04 -7.96
N ALA A 104 -9.82 -15.66 -7.44
CA ALA A 104 -9.52 -15.74 -6.01
C ALA A 104 -10.50 -14.91 -5.17
N PRO A 105 -10.88 -13.67 -5.56
CA PRO A 105 -11.99 -12.98 -4.93
C PRO A 105 -13.35 -13.65 -5.01
N ARG A 106 -13.70 -14.29 -6.14
CA ARG A 106 -15.00 -14.94 -6.33
C ARG A 106 -15.28 -16.07 -5.34
N GLN A 107 -14.24 -16.77 -4.91
CA GLN A 107 -14.33 -17.89 -3.99
C GLN A 107 -14.20 -17.46 -2.52
N GLY A 108 -13.74 -16.23 -2.29
CA GLY A 108 -13.59 -15.66 -0.95
C GLY A 108 -14.88 -15.03 -0.43
N ARG A 109 -15.08 -15.14 0.88
CA ARG A 109 -16.27 -14.61 1.57
C ARG A 109 -16.21 -13.09 1.68
N TYR A 110 -17.22 -12.41 1.16
CA TYR A 110 -17.56 -11.04 1.48
C TYR A 110 -18.83 -10.98 2.30
N THR A 111 -18.86 -10.12 3.30
CA THR A 111 -20.06 -9.80 4.08
C THR A 111 -20.49 -8.37 3.79
N LEU A 112 -21.78 -8.17 3.53
CA LEU A 112 -22.35 -6.85 3.27
C LEU A 112 -22.89 -6.23 4.57
N HIS A 113 -22.51 -4.97 4.80
CA HIS A 113 -22.94 -4.18 5.94
C HIS A 113 -23.51 -2.85 5.47
N THR A 114 -24.52 -2.34 6.18
CA THR A 114 -24.97 -0.95 6.01
C THR A 114 -23.98 -0.03 6.74
N VAL A 115 -23.54 1.05 6.09
CA VAL A 115 -22.70 2.08 6.71
C VAL A 115 -23.57 3.25 7.15
N VAL A 116 -24.32 3.84 6.20
CA VAL A 116 -25.36 4.83 6.48
C VAL A 116 -26.67 4.31 5.90
N PRO A 117 -27.71 4.07 6.73
CA PRO A 117 -29.00 3.57 6.27
C PRO A 117 -29.56 4.39 5.10
N GLY A 118 -30.01 3.69 4.05
CA GLY A 118 -30.58 4.31 2.86
C GLY A 118 -29.60 5.12 2.00
N ARG A 119 -28.28 5.02 2.23
CA ARG A 119 -27.28 5.80 1.48
C ARG A 119 -26.03 5.02 1.12
N SER A 120 -25.43 4.30 2.07
CA SER A 120 -24.15 3.63 1.84
C SER A 120 -24.05 2.26 2.48
N VAL A 121 -23.31 1.39 1.81
CA VAL A 121 -23.05 0.01 2.20
C VAL A 121 -21.56 -0.30 2.05
N THR A 122 -21.09 -1.37 2.69
CA THR A 122 -19.72 -1.83 2.54
C THR A 122 -19.65 -3.35 2.48
N LEU A 123 -18.85 -3.85 1.54
CA LEU A 123 -18.45 -5.24 1.44
C LEU A 123 -17.10 -5.41 2.13
N VAL A 124 -17.02 -6.32 3.10
CA VAL A 124 -15.81 -6.62 3.84
C VAL A 124 -15.41 -8.07 3.62
N ARG A 125 -14.15 -8.29 3.26
CA ARG A 125 -13.49 -9.60 3.24
C ARG A 125 -12.26 -9.53 4.12
N ARG A 126 -12.08 -10.55 4.94
CA ARG A 126 -10.92 -10.68 5.82
C ARG A 126 -9.81 -11.48 5.15
N ALA A 127 -8.58 -11.31 5.62
CA ALA A 127 -7.43 -12.01 5.10
C ALA A 127 -7.54 -13.54 5.18
N GLU A 128 -8.22 -14.09 6.20
CA GLU A 128 -8.46 -15.53 6.32
C GLU A 128 -9.36 -16.09 5.20
N ASP A 129 -10.26 -15.27 4.67
CA ASP A 129 -11.19 -15.60 3.59
C ASP A 129 -10.59 -15.35 2.19
N SER A 130 -9.30 -15.04 2.12
CA SER A 130 -8.59 -14.70 0.89
C SER A 130 -7.35 -15.59 0.71
N PRO A 131 -7.18 -16.28 -0.43
CA PRO A 131 -5.96 -17.06 -0.68
C PRO A 131 -4.72 -16.16 -0.81
N TRP A 132 -4.91 -14.86 -1.02
CA TRP A 132 -3.85 -13.84 -1.05
C TRP A 132 -3.56 -13.22 0.31
N LYS A 133 -4.16 -13.75 1.39
CA LYS A 133 -4.04 -13.20 2.77
C LYS A 133 -4.26 -11.68 2.78
N MET A 134 -5.34 -11.25 2.14
CA MET A 134 -5.65 -9.85 1.88
C MET A 134 -6.93 -9.46 2.61
N ASP A 135 -6.84 -8.51 3.54
CA ASP A 135 -8.03 -7.78 4.00
C ASP A 135 -8.46 -6.82 2.90
N SER A 136 -9.75 -6.74 2.63
CA SER A 136 -10.27 -5.76 1.66
C SER A 136 -11.67 -5.28 2.01
N ARG A 137 -11.88 -3.99 1.80
CA ARG A 137 -13.13 -3.29 2.01
C ARG A 137 -13.50 -2.55 0.73
N LEU A 138 -14.76 -2.68 0.30
CA LEU A 138 -15.32 -1.91 -0.81
C LEU A 138 -16.59 -1.21 -0.32
N THR A 139 -16.52 0.10 -0.16
CA THR A 139 -17.64 0.94 0.31
C THR A 139 -18.31 1.58 -0.88
N PHE A 140 -19.64 1.52 -0.94
CA PHE A 140 -20.44 2.21 -1.96
C PHE A 140 -21.35 3.22 -1.30
N THR A 141 -21.45 4.42 -1.88
CA THR A 141 -22.35 5.49 -1.46
C THR A 141 -23.16 5.96 -2.66
N VAL A 142 -24.48 5.83 -2.61
CA VAL A 142 -25.36 6.39 -3.64
C VAL A 142 -25.56 7.87 -3.35
N VAL A 143 -25.25 8.71 -4.34
CA VAL A 143 -25.21 10.17 -4.19
C VAL A 143 -26.08 10.81 -5.27
N ASP A 144 -26.89 11.78 -4.86
CA ASP A 144 -27.68 12.61 -5.76
C ASP A 144 -26.78 13.38 -6.76
N PRO A 145 -27.23 13.61 -8.00
CA PRO A 145 -28.47 13.09 -8.59
C PRO A 145 -28.34 11.69 -9.16
N HIS A 146 -27.16 11.25 -9.59
CA HIS A 146 -27.02 9.98 -10.31
C HIS A 146 -25.63 9.35 -10.21
N TYR A 147 -25.07 9.36 -9.01
CA TYR A 147 -23.74 8.86 -8.76
C TYR A 147 -23.75 7.68 -7.78
N VAL A 148 -22.80 6.76 -7.98
CA VAL A 148 -22.35 5.83 -6.93
C VAL A 148 -20.87 6.10 -6.71
N ASP A 149 -20.53 6.71 -5.59
CA ASP A 149 -19.14 6.80 -5.13
C ASP A 149 -18.73 5.44 -4.57
N PHE A 150 -17.53 4.99 -4.90
CA PHE A 150 -16.96 3.77 -4.34
C PHE A 150 -15.53 3.97 -3.87
N ASP A 151 -15.22 3.40 -2.71
CA ASP A 151 -13.93 3.48 -2.04
C ASP A 151 -13.46 2.06 -1.77
N PHE A 152 -12.32 1.70 -2.36
CA PHE A 152 -11.68 0.41 -2.18
C PHE A 152 -10.45 0.58 -1.30
N GLU A 153 -10.35 -0.21 -0.25
CA GLU A 153 -9.18 -0.31 0.61
C GLU A 153 -8.74 -1.78 0.71
N CYS A 154 -7.44 -2.04 0.70
CA CYS A 154 -6.89 -3.36 0.98
C CYS A 154 -5.59 -3.31 1.79
N ILE A 155 -5.36 -4.38 2.58
CA ILE A 155 -4.17 -4.56 3.41
C ILE A 155 -3.64 -5.99 3.18
N PRO A 156 -2.49 -6.15 2.51
CA PRO A 156 -1.84 -7.45 2.35
C PRO A 156 -1.22 -7.89 3.68
N ARG A 157 -1.58 -9.05 4.20
CA ARG A 157 -0.99 -9.64 5.41
C ARG A 157 0.21 -10.52 5.13
N ASP A 158 0.36 -10.96 3.88
CA ASP A 158 1.54 -11.65 3.42
C ASP A 158 1.87 -11.25 1.98
N ALA A 159 2.75 -10.27 1.87
CA ALA A 159 3.15 -9.79 0.56
C ALA A 159 4.08 -10.76 -0.19
N SER A 160 4.61 -11.82 0.45
CA SER A 160 5.42 -12.84 -0.23
C SER A 160 4.62 -13.64 -1.27
N LEU A 161 3.30 -13.68 -1.13
CA LEU A 161 2.37 -14.32 -2.07
C LEU A 161 2.41 -13.69 -3.47
N PHE A 162 2.87 -12.44 -3.59
CA PHE A 162 3.05 -11.72 -4.86
C PHE A 162 4.43 -11.92 -5.51
N GLY A 163 5.17 -12.93 -5.03
CA GLY A 163 6.46 -13.34 -5.55
C GLY A 163 7.54 -12.26 -5.48
N SER A 164 8.64 -12.47 -6.20
CA SER A 164 9.81 -11.58 -6.18
C SER A 164 9.58 -10.19 -6.79
N ARG A 165 8.62 -10.07 -7.72
CA ARG A 165 8.25 -8.80 -8.40
C ARG A 165 7.39 -7.89 -7.53
N ARG A 166 6.71 -8.45 -6.52
CA ARG A 166 5.97 -7.69 -5.50
C ARG A 166 4.87 -6.77 -6.02
N TYR A 167 4.41 -6.92 -7.26
CA TYR A 167 3.21 -6.21 -7.72
C TYR A 167 1.98 -7.11 -7.69
N GLY A 168 0.80 -6.49 -7.65
CA GLY A 168 -0.48 -7.17 -7.81
C GLY A 168 -1.45 -6.36 -8.67
N ILE A 169 -2.16 -7.05 -9.55
CA ILE A 169 -3.24 -6.50 -10.39
C ILE A 169 -4.57 -6.91 -9.76
N PHE A 170 -5.34 -5.94 -9.30
CA PHE A 170 -6.64 -6.10 -8.67
C PHE A 170 -7.68 -5.74 -9.72
N PHE A 171 -8.36 -6.75 -10.25
CA PHE A 171 -9.22 -6.63 -11.41
C PHE A 171 -10.69 -6.50 -11.00
N PHE A 172 -11.36 -5.48 -11.52
CA PHE A 172 -12.77 -5.21 -11.28
C PHE A 172 -13.56 -5.37 -12.57
N ALA A 173 -14.48 -6.33 -12.57
CA ALA A 173 -15.35 -6.60 -13.70
C ALA A 173 -16.63 -5.78 -13.61
N ASN A 174 -17.10 -5.32 -14.76
CA ASN A 174 -18.23 -4.45 -14.96
C ASN A 174 -19.03 -4.92 -16.19
N TYR A 175 -19.91 -5.89 -15.95
CA TYR A 175 -20.67 -6.58 -16.99
C TYR A 175 -21.88 -5.76 -17.42
N MET A 176 -21.75 -5.08 -18.55
CA MET A 176 -22.81 -4.23 -19.09
C MET A 176 -23.92 -5.08 -19.72
N HIS A 177 -25.15 -4.59 -19.58
CA HIS A 177 -26.27 -5.05 -20.40
C HIS A 177 -26.14 -4.54 -21.84
N ASP A 178 -27.25 -4.36 -22.55
CA ASP A 178 -27.24 -4.00 -23.96
C ASP A 178 -26.63 -2.61 -24.14
N VAL A 179 -25.56 -2.53 -24.92
CA VAL A 179 -24.87 -1.28 -25.24
C VAL A 179 -25.20 -0.83 -26.67
N GLU A 180 -25.01 0.44 -26.98
CA GLU A 180 -25.11 0.90 -28.37
C GLU A 180 -23.87 0.52 -29.18
N ASN A 181 -22.71 0.54 -28.52
CA ASN A 181 -21.47 0.05 -29.09
C ASN A 181 -20.56 -0.42 -27.95
N ALA A 182 -19.66 -1.37 -28.27
CA ALA A 182 -18.80 -1.97 -27.26
C ALA A 182 -17.63 -1.07 -26.81
N ALA A 183 -17.40 0.06 -27.48
CA ALA A 183 -16.19 0.84 -27.26
C ALA A 183 -16.17 1.54 -25.90
N LEU A 184 -14.96 1.74 -25.40
CA LEU A 184 -14.70 2.72 -24.36
C LEU A 184 -14.29 4.04 -24.99
N HIS A 185 -14.67 5.15 -24.37
CA HIS A 185 -14.26 6.49 -24.79
C HIS A 185 -13.52 7.20 -23.67
N PHE A 186 -12.33 7.73 -23.96
CA PHE A 186 -11.50 8.44 -22.98
C PHE A 186 -10.59 9.48 -23.65
N ARG A 187 -10.08 10.43 -22.86
CA ARG A 187 -9.03 11.37 -23.31
C ARG A 187 -7.69 10.66 -23.30
N GLY A 188 -6.96 10.77 -24.40
CA GLY A 188 -5.70 10.05 -24.54
C GLY A 188 -4.89 10.42 -25.77
N GLN A 189 -3.79 9.70 -25.93
CA GLN A 189 -2.85 9.80 -27.05
C GLN A 189 -2.75 8.44 -27.75
N THR A 190 -2.54 8.45 -29.06
CA THR A 190 -2.38 7.24 -29.89
C THR A 190 -0.93 6.87 -30.17
N SER A 191 0.01 7.75 -29.86
CA SER A 191 1.45 7.52 -29.91
C SER A 191 2.17 8.44 -28.92
N ALA A 192 3.48 8.26 -28.76
CA ALA A 192 4.30 9.10 -27.87
C ALA A 192 4.37 10.57 -28.30
N THR A 193 4.03 10.86 -29.57
CA THR A 193 4.16 12.18 -30.19
C THR A 193 2.81 12.79 -30.60
N SER A 194 1.70 12.05 -30.46
CA SER A 194 0.38 12.55 -30.83
C SER A 194 -0.17 13.50 -29.78
N ASP A 195 -0.92 14.50 -30.23
CA ASP A 195 -1.70 15.36 -29.34
C ASP A 195 -2.82 14.59 -28.64
N GLU A 196 -3.28 15.13 -27.51
CA GLU A 196 -4.41 14.56 -26.77
C GLU A 196 -5.72 14.74 -27.55
N SER A 197 -6.47 13.65 -27.69
CA SER A 197 -7.76 13.63 -28.36
C SER A 197 -8.74 12.68 -27.66
N TRP A 198 -9.99 12.66 -28.14
CA TRP A 198 -10.94 11.63 -27.76
C TRP A 198 -10.60 10.31 -28.46
N ILE A 199 -10.34 9.28 -27.68
CA ILE A 199 -10.07 7.94 -28.15
C ILE A 199 -11.37 7.13 -28.09
N THR A 200 -11.74 6.49 -29.20
CA THR A 200 -12.79 5.46 -29.25
C THR A 200 -12.12 4.09 -29.35
N ALA A 201 -12.07 3.39 -28.22
CA ALA A 201 -11.28 2.20 -28.02
C ALA A 201 -12.09 0.91 -28.23
N THR A 202 -11.74 0.13 -29.25
CA THR A 202 -12.34 -1.18 -29.56
C THR A 202 -11.31 -2.31 -29.61
N ALA A 203 -10.22 -2.22 -28.84
CA ALA A 203 -8.97 -2.98 -28.98
C ALA A 203 -8.18 -2.68 -30.28
N PRO A 204 -6.85 -2.44 -30.23
CA PRO A 204 -6.04 -2.19 -31.43
C PRO A 204 -5.94 -3.43 -32.33
N LYS A 205 -6.34 -3.31 -33.60
CA LYS A 205 -6.35 -4.44 -34.57
C LYS A 205 -4.97 -5.09 -34.79
N SER A 206 -3.89 -4.36 -34.52
CA SER A 206 -2.51 -4.85 -34.64
C SER A 206 -2.12 -5.86 -33.54
N HIS A 207 -2.90 -5.98 -32.47
CA HIS A 207 -2.56 -6.81 -31.33
C HIS A 207 -3.17 -8.21 -31.43
N ALA A 208 -2.44 -9.26 -31.02
CA ALA A 208 -2.83 -10.66 -31.24
C ALA A 208 -4.25 -11.03 -30.75
N ASP A 209 -4.71 -10.46 -29.63
CA ASP A 209 -6.03 -10.72 -29.03
C ASP A 209 -7.02 -9.55 -29.18
N TRP A 210 -6.86 -8.70 -30.20
CA TRP A 210 -7.76 -7.56 -30.42
C TRP A 210 -9.25 -7.94 -30.48
N ASN A 211 -9.56 -9.17 -30.90
CA ASN A 211 -10.92 -9.70 -30.93
C ASN A 211 -11.49 -10.02 -29.53
N ARG A 212 -10.63 -10.26 -28.53
CA ARG A 212 -11.05 -10.61 -27.17
C ARG A 212 -11.14 -9.39 -26.25
N GLY A 213 -10.22 -8.43 -26.44
CA GLY A 213 -10.11 -7.26 -25.58
C GLY A 213 -8.73 -7.09 -24.97
N GLY A 214 -8.61 -6.20 -23.98
CA GLY A 214 -7.35 -5.92 -23.30
C GLY A 214 -7.37 -4.64 -22.47
N ASN A 215 -6.18 -4.21 -22.05
CA ASN A 215 -5.99 -3.18 -21.03
C ASN A 215 -5.26 -1.96 -21.59
N TYR A 216 -5.72 -0.77 -21.21
CA TYR A 216 -5.16 0.52 -21.59
C TYR A 216 -4.49 1.17 -20.38
N ARG A 217 -3.24 1.58 -20.55
CA ARG A 217 -2.44 2.21 -19.50
C ARG A 217 -2.57 3.73 -19.52
N SER A 218 -2.29 4.33 -18.37
CA SER A 218 -2.09 5.78 -18.30
C SER A 218 -0.80 6.18 -19.03
N LEU A 219 -0.69 7.43 -19.47
CA LEU A 219 0.49 7.94 -20.17
C LEU A 219 1.83 7.60 -19.48
N PRO A 220 2.03 7.84 -18.16
CA PRO A 220 3.30 7.57 -17.49
C PRO A 220 3.53 6.09 -17.14
N ALA A 221 2.53 5.23 -17.30
CA ALA A 221 2.64 3.86 -16.83
C ALA A 221 3.49 2.98 -17.76
N SER A 222 4.40 2.24 -17.13
CA SER A 222 5.21 1.21 -17.76
C SER A 222 4.43 -0.11 -17.89
N ASP A 223 4.89 -0.97 -18.80
CA ASP A 223 4.37 -2.33 -18.87
C ASP A 223 4.83 -3.17 -17.67
N LEU A 224 4.06 -4.22 -17.33
CA LEU A 224 4.40 -5.13 -16.25
C LEU A 224 5.03 -6.41 -16.78
N ALA A 225 6.16 -6.80 -16.21
CA ALA A 225 6.75 -8.11 -16.51
C ALA A 225 5.93 -9.24 -15.86
N TYR A 226 5.76 -10.36 -16.58
CA TYR A 226 5.10 -11.56 -16.08
C TYR A 226 5.76 -12.82 -16.61
N ASP A 227 5.54 -13.95 -15.93
CA ASP A 227 6.04 -15.25 -16.36
C ASP A 227 5.40 -15.67 -17.69
N THR A 228 6.16 -16.33 -18.55
CA THR A 228 5.68 -16.76 -19.86
C THR A 228 4.55 -17.79 -19.73
N ASP A 229 4.54 -18.64 -18.71
CA ASP A 229 3.53 -19.68 -18.49
C ASP A 229 2.41 -19.28 -17.51
N LEU A 230 2.16 -17.98 -17.29
CA LEU A 230 1.21 -17.44 -16.31
C LEU A 230 -0.22 -18.03 -16.37
N GLY A 231 -0.63 -18.57 -17.52
CA GLY A 231 -1.96 -19.18 -17.70
C GLY A 231 -3.14 -18.20 -17.68
N PHE A 232 -2.92 -16.88 -17.53
CA PHE A 232 -3.96 -15.83 -17.52
C PHE A 232 -3.48 -14.49 -18.13
N ARG A 233 -2.80 -14.56 -19.27
CA ARG A 233 -2.14 -13.41 -19.90
C ARG A 233 -3.09 -12.26 -20.26
N LEU A 234 -4.33 -12.56 -20.64
CA LEU A 234 -5.32 -11.59 -21.12
C LEU A 234 -5.60 -10.43 -20.14
N ASN A 235 -5.53 -10.68 -18.83
CA ASN A 235 -5.75 -9.67 -17.79
C ASN A 235 -4.44 -9.10 -17.22
N SER A 236 -3.28 -9.50 -17.76
CA SER A 236 -1.96 -9.08 -17.25
C SER A 236 -1.24 -8.12 -18.18
N TRP A 237 -1.35 -8.34 -19.49
CA TRP A 237 -0.75 -7.46 -20.50
C TRP A 237 -1.54 -6.17 -20.70
N SER A 238 -0.94 -5.20 -21.38
CA SER A 238 -1.63 -3.98 -21.78
C SER A 238 -1.08 -3.46 -23.11
N TYR A 239 -1.90 -2.70 -23.82
CA TYR A 239 -1.51 -2.12 -25.10
C TYR A 239 -0.46 -1.03 -24.90
N ASP A 240 0.46 -0.94 -25.85
CA ASP A 240 1.43 0.17 -25.87
C ASP A 240 0.76 1.51 -26.13
N TRP A 241 -0.19 1.52 -27.06
CA TRP A 241 -1.04 2.65 -27.41
C TRP A 241 -2.43 2.16 -27.84
N PRO A 242 -3.49 2.97 -27.67
CA PRO A 242 -3.52 4.31 -27.07
C PRO A 242 -3.35 4.29 -25.54
N ARG A 243 -2.97 5.44 -24.97
CA ARG A 243 -2.85 5.65 -23.52
C ARG A 243 -3.74 6.79 -23.07
N PHE A 244 -4.37 6.65 -21.91
CA PHE A 244 -5.23 7.69 -21.38
C PHE A 244 -4.43 8.74 -20.59
N THR A 245 -4.88 9.98 -20.64
CA THR A 245 -4.28 11.12 -19.94
C THR A 245 -5.07 11.51 -18.70
N GLN A 246 -6.36 11.20 -18.68
CA GLN A 246 -7.27 11.45 -17.56
C GLN A 246 -7.86 10.11 -17.08
N PRO A 247 -7.88 9.81 -15.77
CA PRO A 247 -8.36 8.56 -15.19
C PRO A 247 -9.90 8.47 -15.18
N PHE A 248 -10.53 8.66 -16.34
CA PHE A 248 -11.93 8.33 -16.55
C PHE A 248 -12.17 7.79 -17.95
N TYR A 249 -13.25 7.03 -18.10
CA TYR A 249 -13.78 6.64 -19.39
C TYR A 249 -15.31 6.61 -19.33
N PHE A 250 -15.95 6.64 -20.50
CA PHE A 250 -17.37 6.38 -20.62
C PHE A 250 -17.68 5.36 -21.72
N GLY A 251 -18.85 4.75 -21.62
CA GLY A 251 -19.42 3.89 -22.65
C GLY A 251 -20.88 4.28 -22.95
N ARG A 252 -21.33 3.97 -24.17
CA ARG A 252 -22.69 4.25 -24.66
C ARG A 252 -23.59 3.03 -24.48
N ALA A 253 -24.52 3.10 -23.54
CA ALA A 253 -25.48 2.03 -23.29
C ALA A 253 -26.76 2.23 -24.11
N ALA A 254 -27.55 1.18 -24.30
CA ALA A 254 -28.87 1.30 -24.92
C ALA A 254 -29.77 2.30 -24.17
N ASN A 255 -30.89 2.69 -24.80
CA ASN A 255 -31.82 3.69 -24.27
C ASN A 255 -31.20 5.09 -24.07
N ASN A 256 -30.20 5.44 -24.89
CA ASN A 256 -29.46 6.70 -24.81
C ASN A 256 -28.85 6.96 -23.41
N MET A 257 -28.47 5.90 -22.71
CA MET A 257 -27.82 5.99 -21.40
C MET A 257 -26.30 5.96 -21.55
N THR A 258 -25.58 6.49 -20.57
CA THR A 258 -24.13 6.38 -20.50
C THR A 258 -23.67 6.00 -19.11
N MET A 259 -22.67 5.12 -19.09
CA MET A 259 -21.90 4.76 -17.90
C MET A 259 -20.58 5.53 -17.96
N ILE A 260 -20.24 6.24 -16.89
CA ILE A 260 -18.93 6.87 -16.73
C ILE A 260 -18.28 6.29 -15.48
N LEU A 261 -17.04 5.83 -15.61
CA LEU A 261 -16.22 5.46 -14.47
C LEU A 261 -15.04 6.42 -14.41
N MET A 262 -14.87 7.04 -13.26
CA MET A 262 -13.79 7.99 -12.97
C MET A 262 -13.09 7.61 -11.68
N PHE A 263 -11.79 7.86 -11.60
CA PHE A 263 -10.96 7.38 -10.50
C PHE A 263 -10.06 8.47 -9.96
N ASP A 264 -9.84 8.42 -8.65
CA ASP A 264 -8.68 9.03 -8.02
C ASP A 264 -7.88 7.96 -7.28
N ARG A 265 -6.57 8.18 -7.22
CA ARG A 265 -5.69 7.29 -6.48
C ARG A 265 -5.62 7.83 -5.05
N LEU A 266 -6.18 7.09 -4.12
CA LEU A 266 -5.90 7.31 -2.70
C LEU A 266 -4.71 6.40 -2.32
N HIS A 267 -3.95 6.79 -1.31
CA HIS A 267 -2.88 6.00 -0.69
C HIS A 267 -1.49 6.01 -1.36
N SER A 268 -1.35 6.01 -2.70
CA SER A 268 0.00 5.93 -3.33
C SER A 268 0.10 6.69 -4.66
N GLU A 269 1.19 7.44 -4.84
CA GLU A 269 1.54 8.07 -6.12
C GLU A 269 2.05 7.04 -7.16
N GLN A 270 2.39 5.82 -6.72
CA GLN A 270 2.95 4.77 -7.58
C GLN A 270 1.87 3.86 -8.16
N ASP A 271 0.74 3.70 -7.47
CA ASP A 271 -0.31 2.77 -7.89
C ASP A 271 -0.95 3.26 -9.17
N GLU A 272 -1.56 2.37 -9.94
CA GLU A 272 -2.05 2.68 -11.28
C GLU A 272 -3.50 2.20 -11.44
N ILE A 273 -4.31 2.99 -12.15
CA ILE A 273 -5.57 2.52 -12.72
C ILE A 273 -5.32 2.15 -14.18
N ARG A 274 -5.91 1.05 -14.64
CA ARG A 274 -5.99 0.68 -16.07
C ARG A 274 -7.43 0.54 -16.50
N PHE A 275 -7.72 0.90 -17.74
CA PHE A 275 -9.04 0.66 -18.32
C PHE A 275 -9.01 -0.67 -19.05
N SER A 276 -10.10 -1.42 -18.99
CA SER A 276 -10.15 -2.78 -19.52
C SER A 276 -11.42 -2.97 -20.32
N LEU A 277 -11.29 -3.47 -21.55
CA LEU A 277 -12.44 -3.75 -22.41
C LEU A 277 -12.39 -5.21 -22.82
N TYR A 278 -13.48 -5.94 -22.60
CA TYR A 278 -13.63 -7.31 -23.09
C TYR A 278 -14.95 -7.56 -23.82
N LYS A 279 -14.88 -8.44 -24.84
CA LYS A 279 -15.93 -8.61 -25.85
C LYS A 279 -16.55 -10.01 -25.88
N PHE A 280 -16.54 -10.72 -24.76
CA PHE A 280 -16.84 -12.17 -24.71
C PHE A 280 -18.23 -12.57 -25.24
N LYS A 281 -19.24 -11.69 -25.16
CA LYS A 281 -20.63 -11.98 -25.58
C LYS A 281 -21.05 -11.38 -26.92
N LEU A 282 -20.23 -10.53 -27.54
CA LEU A 282 -20.62 -9.72 -28.71
C LEU A 282 -21.18 -10.50 -29.90
N PRO A 283 -20.69 -11.71 -30.25
CA PRO A 283 -21.26 -12.46 -31.37
C PRO A 283 -22.71 -12.89 -31.17
N ARG A 284 -23.22 -12.88 -29.92
CA ARG A 284 -24.60 -13.27 -29.57
C ARG A 284 -25.44 -12.08 -29.10
N HIS A 285 -24.87 -11.22 -28.25
CA HIS A 285 -25.54 -10.05 -27.68
C HIS A 285 -24.54 -8.90 -27.53
N MET A 286 -24.98 -7.66 -27.74
CA MET A 286 -24.13 -6.47 -27.60
C MET A 286 -23.92 -6.11 -26.12
N ARG A 287 -23.20 -6.97 -25.39
CA ARG A 287 -23.02 -6.94 -23.93
C ARG A 287 -21.53 -7.12 -23.56
N PRO A 288 -20.71 -6.06 -23.67
CA PRO A 288 -19.29 -6.11 -23.32
C PRO A 288 -19.06 -6.06 -21.80
N ALA A 289 -17.81 -6.22 -21.39
CA ALA A 289 -17.35 -5.88 -20.05
C ALA A 289 -16.51 -4.60 -20.12
N TRP A 290 -16.94 -3.56 -19.39
CA TRP A 290 -16.28 -2.24 -19.31
C TRP A 290 -15.50 -2.12 -18.00
N ASP A 291 -14.50 -2.98 -17.87
CA ASP A 291 -13.75 -3.31 -16.67
C ASP A 291 -12.66 -2.28 -16.36
N PHE A 292 -12.04 -2.41 -15.19
CA PHE A 292 -10.83 -1.68 -14.86
C PHE A 292 -9.91 -2.49 -13.93
N GLN A 293 -8.66 -2.05 -13.81
CA GLN A 293 -7.69 -2.64 -12.90
C GLN A 293 -7.13 -1.58 -11.97
N TYR A 294 -6.86 -1.99 -10.73
CA TYR A 294 -6.02 -1.28 -9.79
C TYR A 294 -4.72 -2.06 -9.60
N VAL A 295 -3.59 -1.44 -9.94
CA VAL A 295 -2.27 -2.08 -9.93
C VAL A 295 -1.44 -1.47 -8.81
N ILE A 296 -1.03 -2.32 -7.87
CA ILE A 296 -0.08 -1.95 -6.82
C ILE A 296 1.30 -2.43 -7.27
N HIS A 297 2.23 -1.49 -7.48
CA HIS A 297 3.56 -1.80 -8.03
C HIS A 297 4.54 -2.35 -7.00
N GLN A 298 4.34 -2.06 -5.71
CA GLN A 298 5.24 -2.44 -4.62
C GLN A 298 4.44 -2.81 -3.36
N ILE A 299 3.95 -4.04 -3.33
CA ILE A 299 3.18 -4.61 -2.23
C ILE A 299 4.10 -4.89 -1.03
N GLN A 300 3.72 -4.32 0.11
CA GLN A 300 4.33 -4.51 1.41
C GLN A 300 3.31 -5.09 2.39
N THR A 301 3.80 -5.93 3.30
CA THR A 301 2.97 -6.51 4.37
C THR A 301 2.51 -5.40 5.31
N ASP A 302 1.23 -5.42 5.67
CA ASP A 302 0.55 -4.48 6.58
C ASP A 302 0.53 -3.01 6.12
N GLN A 303 0.81 -2.75 4.84
CA GLN A 303 0.59 -1.45 4.23
C GLN A 303 -0.83 -1.35 3.66
N THR A 304 -1.47 -0.19 3.85
CA THR A 304 -2.79 0.11 3.28
C THR A 304 -2.66 0.66 1.87
N TYR A 305 -3.46 0.11 0.96
CA TYR A 305 -3.60 0.52 -0.44
C TYR A 305 -5.08 0.75 -0.75
N GLY A 306 -5.38 1.45 -1.83
CA GLY A 306 -6.76 1.70 -2.22
C GLY A 306 -6.91 2.68 -3.37
N PHE A 307 -8.16 2.92 -3.74
CA PHE A 307 -8.52 3.98 -4.69
C PHE A 307 -9.96 4.42 -4.43
N ARG A 308 -10.30 5.62 -4.90
CA ARG A 308 -11.70 6.01 -5.03
C ARG A 308 -12.10 6.00 -6.47
N GLY A 309 -13.35 5.68 -6.71
CA GLY A 309 -13.99 5.89 -7.98
C GLY A 309 -15.38 6.49 -7.80
N ARG A 310 -15.88 6.99 -8.91
CA ARG A 310 -17.30 7.33 -9.06
C ARG A 310 -17.82 6.70 -10.33
N LEU A 311 -18.98 6.08 -10.16
CA LEU A 311 -19.82 5.61 -11.24
C LEU A 311 -20.91 6.66 -11.49
N VAL A 312 -21.10 7.05 -12.75
CA VAL A 312 -22.18 7.92 -13.21
C VAL A 312 -23.10 7.12 -14.11
N TRP A 313 -24.40 7.15 -13.84
CA TRP A 313 -25.41 6.52 -14.69
C TRP A 313 -26.50 7.53 -15.05
N LYS A 314 -26.41 8.09 -16.27
CA LYS A 314 -27.27 9.19 -16.73
C LYS A 314 -27.60 9.05 -18.22
N PRO A 315 -28.60 9.80 -18.74
CA PRO A 315 -28.74 9.98 -20.17
C PRO A 315 -27.47 10.61 -20.75
N PHE A 316 -27.03 10.11 -21.89
CA PHE A 316 -25.92 10.69 -22.62
C PHE A 316 -26.32 12.00 -23.29
N VAL A 317 -25.41 12.97 -23.23
CA VAL A 317 -25.54 14.26 -23.91
C VAL A 317 -24.43 14.41 -24.94
N SER A 318 -23.17 14.38 -24.52
CA SER A 318 -22.00 14.45 -25.39
C SER A 318 -20.74 13.91 -24.67
N PRO A 319 -19.64 13.64 -25.39
CA PRO A 319 -18.35 13.33 -24.76
C PRO A 319 -17.88 14.44 -23.81
N ASP A 320 -18.10 15.70 -24.17
CA ASP A 320 -17.68 16.86 -23.36
C ASP A 320 -18.49 16.97 -22.06
N ASP A 321 -19.78 16.64 -22.07
CA ASP A 321 -20.58 16.53 -20.84
C ASP A 321 -20.02 15.44 -19.91
N CYS A 322 -19.59 14.30 -20.47
CA CYS A 322 -18.94 13.24 -19.70
C CYS A 322 -17.62 13.71 -19.08
N GLN A 323 -16.81 14.47 -19.82
CA GLN A 323 -15.57 15.05 -19.30
C GLN A 323 -15.84 16.11 -18.22
N GLN A 324 -16.90 16.90 -18.35
CA GLN A 324 -17.31 17.87 -17.33
C GLN A 324 -17.71 17.19 -16.01
N GLU A 325 -18.33 16.00 -16.03
CA GLU A 325 -18.57 15.22 -14.81
C GLU A 325 -17.25 14.92 -14.07
N TYR A 326 -16.23 14.47 -14.82
CA TYR A 326 -14.89 14.21 -14.26
C TYR A 326 -14.25 15.48 -13.68
N HIS A 327 -14.29 16.60 -14.40
CA HIS A 327 -13.72 17.86 -13.93
C HIS A 327 -14.42 18.37 -12.65
N ARG A 328 -15.75 18.30 -12.58
CA ARG A 328 -16.51 18.68 -11.37
C ARG A 328 -16.13 17.82 -10.17
N TRP A 329 -16.08 16.51 -10.37
CA TRP A 329 -15.72 15.56 -9.31
C TRP A 329 -14.28 15.79 -8.82
N SER A 330 -13.32 15.87 -9.74
CA SER A 330 -11.90 16.06 -9.41
C SER A 330 -11.63 17.39 -8.70
N ALA A 331 -12.26 18.49 -9.15
CA ALA A 331 -12.13 19.80 -8.52
C ALA A 331 -12.65 19.85 -7.07
N GLY A 332 -13.78 19.15 -6.80
CA GLY A 332 -14.31 19.02 -5.43
C GLY A 332 -13.32 18.35 -4.48
N HIS A 333 -12.64 17.31 -4.94
CA HIS A 333 -11.64 16.58 -4.15
C HIS A 333 -10.37 17.38 -3.91
N ALA A 334 -9.86 18.09 -4.93
CA ALA A 334 -8.68 18.94 -4.77
C ALA A 334 -8.90 20.00 -3.67
N LYS A 335 -10.11 20.58 -3.59
CA LYS A 335 -10.51 21.49 -2.52
C LYS A 335 -10.56 20.79 -1.16
N GLN A 336 -11.14 19.60 -1.06
CA GLN A 336 -11.22 18.84 0.20
C GLN A 336 -9.84 18.43 0.73
N THR A 337 -8.95 17.91 -0.12
CA THR A 337 -7.57 17.53 0.25
C THR A 337 -6.77 18.75 0.70
N THR A 338 -6.95 19.89 0.02
CA THR A 338 -6.33 21.16 0.42
C THR A 338 -6.86 21.62 1.78
N GLY A 339 -8.17 21.54 2.01
CA GLY A 339 -8.80 21.86 3.28
C GLY A 339 -8.32 20.98 4.43
N GLN A 340 -8.25 19.65 4.23
CA GLN A 340 -7.70 18.72 5.22
C GLN A 340 -6.23 18.99 5.52
N ARG A 341 -5.42 19.31 4.50
CA ARG A 341 -4.01 19.68 4.69
C ARG A 341 -3.89 20.95 5.50
N GLN A 342 -4.68 21.98 5.19
CA GLN A 342 -4.73 23.22 5.95
C GLN A 342 -5.18 22.99 7.40
N GLN A 343 -6.19 22.15 7.62
CA GLN A 343 -6.64 21.76 8.96
C GLN A 343 -5.53 21.05 9.76
N ARG A 344 -4.76 20.15 9.15
CA ARG A 344 -3.61 19.50 9.79
C ARG A 344 -2.52 20.50 10.15
N VAL A 345 -2.17 21.40 9.23
CA VAL A 345 -1.19 22.48 9.49
C VAL A 345 -1.68 23.38 10.62
N GLN A 346 -2.96 23.75 10.63
CA GLN A 346 -3.53 24.56 11.70
C GLN A 346 -3.55 23.80 13.03
N GLY A 347 -3.88 22.51 13.02
CA GLY A 347 -3.82 21.64 14.20
C GLY A 347 -2.42 21.57 14.80
N LEU A 348 -1.39 21.45 13.97
CA LEU A 348 0.02 21.52 14.39
C LEU A 348 0.37 22.89 14.97
N ARG A 349 -0.06 23.99 14.36
CA ARG A 349 0.18 25.35 14.88
C ARG A 349 -0.53 25.60 16.21
N ASN A 350 -1.75 25.10 16.37
CA ASN A 350 -2.54 25.25 17.59
C ASN A 350 -1.91 24.56 18.80
N ILE A 351 -1.11 23.50 18.58
CA ILE A 351 -0.34 22.81 19.62
C ILE A 351 1.10 23.32 19.75
N GLY A 352 1.39 24.49 19.16
CA GLY A 352 2.67 25.19 19.28
C GLY A 352 3.75 24.75 18.31
N ALA A 353 3.45 23.89 17.33
CA ALA A 353 4.42 23.49 16.32
C ALA A 353 4.60 24.57 15.24
N THR A 354 5.83 24.79 14.84
CA THR A 354 6.18 25.59 13.66
C THR A 354 6.21 24.70 12.43
N VAL A 355 5.60 25.15 11.34
CA VAL A 355 5.48 24.41 10.08
C VAL A 355 6.05 25.24 8.95
N PHE A 356 7.10 24.74 8.28
CA PHE A 356 7.73 25.41 7.17
C PHE A 356 7.35 24.77 5.84
N LEU A 357 7.11 25.62 4.84
CA LEU A 357 6.72 25.21 3.50
C LEU A 357 7.88 25.43 2.52
N ARG A 358 8.09 24.47 1.62
CA ARG A 358 8.94 24.60 0.44
C ARG A 358 8.10 24.30 -0.79
N ASN A 359 8.05 25.22 -1.76
CA ASN A 359 7.25 25.08 -2.98
C ASN A 359 5.78 24.70 -2.70
N GLY A 360 5.17 25.34 -1.69
CA GLY A 360 3.77 25.10 -1.29
C GLY A 360 3.50 23.76 -0.58
N ARG A 361 4.53 23.00 -0.20
CA ARG A 361 4.41 21.72 0.54
C ARG A 361 5.10 21.82 1.89
N VAL A 362 4.58 21.10 2.90
CA VAL A 362 5.25 21.00 4.21
C VAL A 362 6.57 20.26 4.03
N ASN A 363 7.67 20.95 4.36
CA ASN A 363 9.04 20.44 4.26
C ASN A 363 9.61 20.13 5.65
N GLU A 364 9.28 20.95 6.63
CA GLU A 364 9.76 20.83 8.00
C GLU A 364 8.63 21.08 9.00
N VAL A 365 8.63 20.31 10.08
CA VAL A 365 7.82 20.56 11.28
C VAL A 365 8.71 20.53 12.51
N SER A 366 8.69 21.62 13.28
CA SER A 366 9.34 21.69 14.59
C SER A 366 8.31 21.88 15.69
N ALA A 367 8.21 20.90 16.57
CA ALA A 367 7.33 20.91 17.75
C ALA A 367 8.12 20.83 19.05
N ASN A 368 9.33 21.37 19.06
CA ASN A 368 10.22 21.32 20.21
C ASN A 368 9.58 21.97 21.44
N ARG A 369 9.67 21.29 22.58
CA ARG A 369 9.21 21.78 23.89
C ARG A 369 7.73 22.17 23.91
N THR A 370 6.94 21.57 23.02
CA THR A 370 5.48 21.71 22.98
C THR A 370 4.80 20.64 23.83
N SER A 371 3.48 20.77 24.02
CA SER A 371 2.65 19.78 24.71
C SER A 371 2.27 18.57 23.85
N ILE A 372 2.96 18.33 22.72
CA ILE A 372 2.69 17.18 21.85
C ILE A 372 2.91 15.85 22.58
N THR A 373 1.95 14.96 22.36
CA THR A 373 1.95 13.55 22.78
C THR A 373 1.72 12.64 21.59
N ASP A 374 1.70 11.32 21.82
CA ASP A 374 1.39 10.32 20.79
C ASP A 374 0.08 10.60 20.04
N ALA A 375 -0.93 11.17 20.72
CA ALA A 375 -2.24 11.46 20.15
C ALA A 375 -2.20 12.47 19.00
N GLN A 376 -1.18 13.34 18.94
CA GLN A 376 -1.07 14.37 17.90
C GLN A 376 -0.16 13.96 16.73
N ILE A 377 0.61 12.86 16.85
CA ILE A 377 1.48 12.39 15.76
C ILE A 377 0.72 12.04 14.48
N PRO A 378 -0.52 11.49 14.50
CA PRO A 378 -1.30 11.27 13.28
C PRO A 378 -1.56 12.52 12.44
N LEU A 379 -1.43 13.73 12.99
CA LEU A 379 -1.50 14.98 12.20
C LEU A 379 -0.42 15.02 11.11
N LEU A 380 0.73 14.37 11.34
CA LEU A 380 1.87 14.32 10.43
C LEU A 380 1.67 13.35 9.24
N ALA A 381 0.70 12.43 9.31
CA ALA A 381 0.53 11.33 8.35
C ALA A 381 0.30 11.79 6.88
N GLY A 382 -0.08 13.05 6.67
CA GLY A 382 -0.30 13.64 5.34
C GLY A 382 0.93 14.34 4.73
N PHE A 383 2.05 14.43 5.46
CA PHE A 383 3.26 15.16 5.04
C PHE A 383 4.39 14.19 4.67
N ILE A 384 4.09 13.18 3.86
CA ILE A 384 5.02 12.10 3.48
C ILE A 384 6.28 12.58 2.71
N LYS A 385 6.27 13.82 2.21
CA LYS A 385 7.38 14.48 1.52
C LYS A 385 8.22 15.40 2.43
N MET A 386 7.94 15.39 3.73
CA MET A 386 8.67 16.16 4.74
C MET A 386 10.06 15.55 4.93
N THR A 387 11.08 16.41 4.99
CA THR A 387 12.49 16.03 5.16
C THR A 387 12.97 16.22 6.59
N ASP A 388 12.35 17.12 7.35
CA ASP A 388 12.82 17.54 8.67
C ASP A 388 11.70 17.48 9.72
N LEU A 389 11.95 16.77 10.83
CA LEU A 389 11.02 16.70 11.96
C LEU A 389 11.76 16.85 13.29
N SER A 390 11.36 17.85 14.07
CA SER A 390 11.85 18.06 15.42
C SER A 390 10.74 17.84 16.45
N LEU A 391 10.95 16.90 17.38
CA LEU A 391 10.06 16.58 18.50
C LEU A 391 10.80 16.69 19.85
N GLU A 392 11.86 17.51 19.90
CA GLU A 392 12.73 17.66 21.08
C GLU A 392 11.90 17.98 22.33
N ALA A 393 12.18 17.29 23.43
CA ALA A 393 11.59 17.56 24.73
C ALA A 393 10.04 17.55 24.71
N THR A 394 9.44 16.65 23.92
CA THR A 394 8.00 16.36 23.90
C THR A 394 7.70 15.07 24.67
N ARG A 395 6.41 14.71 24.81
CA ARG A 395 5.96 13.49 25.50
C ARG A 395 5.71 12.31 24.56
N VAL A 396 6.24 12.37 23.33
CA VAL A 396 6.10 11.29 22.35
C VAL A 396 6.85 10.04 22.84
N SER A 397 6.19 8.90 22.75
CA SER A 397 6.67 7.59 23.17
C SER A 397 6.70 6.59 22.00
N ASP A 398 6.99 5.33 22.31
CA ASP A 398 6.95 4.24 21.33
C ASP A 398 5.59 4.13 20.60
N VAL A 399 4.49 4.52 21.25
CA VAL A 399 3.15 4.50 20.65
C VAL A 399 3.06 5.47 19.47
N GLY A 400 3.52 6.72 19.65
CA GLY A 400 3.54 7.73 18.59
C GLY A 400 4.55 7.39 17.50
N ALA A 401 5.70 6.82 17.87
CA ALA A 401 6.78 6.48 16.96
C ALA A 401 6.36 5.55 15.81
N VAL A 402 5.38 4.66 16.04
CA VAL A 402 4.86 3.74 15.01
C VAL A 402 4.35 4.50 13.79
N HIS A 403 3.79 5.69 13.99
CA HIS A 403 3.26 6.51 12.89
C HIS A 403 4.37 7.20 12.07
N LEU A 404 5.57 7.37 12.62
CA LEU A 404 6.68 8.01 11.92
C LEU A 404 7.21 7.18 10.75
N ARG A 405 7.02 5.85 10.77
CA ARG A 405 7.51 4.91 9.74
C ARG A 405 7.03 5.24 8.32
N HIS A 406 5.97 6.04 8.18
CA HIS A 406 5.42 6.42 6.87
C HIS A 406 6.14 7.64 6.25
N LEU A 407 6.97 8.35 7.02
CA LEU A 407 7.69 9.55 6.59
C LEU A 407 9.04 9.18 5.96
N GLN A 408 9.00 8.37 4.89
CA GLN A 408 10.16 7.74 4.26
C GLN A 408 11.18 8.72 3.64
N GLN A 409 10.81 9.99 3.50
CA GLN A 409 11.69 11.07 3.02
C GLN A 409 12.37 11.86 4.15
N LEU A 410 12.17 11.48 5.43
CA LEU A 410 12.87 12.13 6.54
C LEU A 410 14.37 11.91 6.44
N GLU A 411 15.10 13.02 6.44
CA GLU A 411 16.57 13.11 6.48
C GLU A 411 17.03 13.52 7.88
N TRP A 412 16.29 14.39 8.55
CA TRP A 412 16.59 14.89 9.88
C TRP A 412 15.43 14.62 10.86
N LEU A 413 15.70 13.87 11.92
CA LEU A 413 14.72 13.52 12.94
C LEU A 413 15.29 13.72 14.34
N ASN A 414 14.84 14.76 15.04
CA ASN A 414 15.25 15.04 16.42
C ASN A 414 14.20 14.54 17.42
N LEU A 415 14.62 13.55 18.21
CA LEU A 415 13.87 12.89 19.28
C LEU A 415 14.54 13.09 20.65
N TYR A 416 15.47 14.03 20.78
CA TYR A 416 16.17 14.31 22.04
C TYR A 416 15.18 14.64 23.15
N ARG A 417 15.36 14.06 24.34
CA ARG A 417 14.48 14.25 25.52
C ARG A 417 13.01 13.86 25.30
N THR A 418 12.74 12.91 24.41
CA THR A 418 11.42 12.28 24.28
C THR A 418 11.30 11.03 25.16
N GLN A 419 10.15 10.35 25.14
CA GLN A 419 9.90 9.10 25.88
C GLN A 419 10.10 7.83 25.03
N ILE A 420 10.78 7.96 23.89
CA ILE A 420 11.08 6.86 22.97
C ILE A 420 11.97 5.83 23.66
N GLY A 421 11.66 4.55 23.45
CA GLY A 421 12.48 3.40 23.81
C GLY A 421 12.74 2.49 22.60
N ASP A 422 13.09 1.23 22.88
CA ASP A 422 13.57 0.31 21.85
C ASP A 422 12.48 -0.05 20.81
N ARG A 423 11.19 -0.09 21.21
CA ARG A 423 10.09 -0.37 20.26
C ARG A 423 9.86 0.79 19.31
N GLY A 424 9.98 2.02 19.79
CA GLY A 424 9.91 3.21 18.93
C GLY A 424 11.09 3.26 17.98
N LEU A 425 12.28 2.91 18.46
CA LEU A 425 13.49 2.86 17.64
C LEU A 425 13.41 1.81 16.52
N ARG A 426 12.64 0.73 16.70
CA ARG A 426 12.31 -0.22 15.62
C ARG A 426 11.57 0.45 14.46
N SER A 427 10.71 1.41 14.73
CA SER A 427 9.96 2.16 13.70
C SER A 427 10.87 3.19 13.03
N VAL A 428 11.69 3.90 13.81
CA VAL A 428 12.70 4.84 13.29
C VAL A 428 13.74 4.14 12.41
N GLY A 429 14.15 2.91 12.75
CA GLY A 429 15.06 2.08 11.94
C GLY A 429 14.56 1.73 10.54
N GLN A 430 13.30 2.05 10.21
CA GLN A 430 12.72 1.89 8.86
C GLN A 430 12.88 3.13 7.98
N LEU A 431 13.33 4.26 8.53
CA LEU A 431 13.49 5.54 7.83
C LEU A 431 14.87 5.60 7.16
N ARG A 432 14.99 4.92 6.01
CA ARG A 432 16.29 4.68 5.35
C ARG A 432 16.99 5.94 4.81
N SER A 433 16.25 7.03 4.67
CA SER A 433 16.75 8.33 4.22
C SER A 433 17.40 9.15 5.34
N LEU A 434 17.31 8.71 6.60
CA LEU A 434 17.85 9.47 7.73
C LEU A 434 19.37 9.66 7.63
N THR A 435 19.78 10.90 7.74
CA THR A 435 21.17 11.34 7.84
C THR A 435 21.50 11.85 9.25
N HIS A 436 20.52 12.39 9.99
CA HIS A 436 20.72 12.96 11.32
C HIS A 436 19.66 12.47 12.32
N LEU A 437 20.13 11.86 13.41
CA LEU A 437 19.25 11.31 14.46
C LEU A 437 19.75 11.66 15.87
N PRO A 438 19.44 12.87 16.39
CA PRO A 438 19.54 13.14 17.82
C PRO A 438 18.46 12.37 18.60
N ILE A 439 18.84 11.42 19.46
CA ILE A 439 17.92 10.62 20.30
C ILE A 439 18.47 10.40 21.72
N GLY A 440 19.20 11.39 22.24
CA GLY A 440 19.72 11.38 23.61
C GLY A 440 18.64 11.66 24.67
N ALA A 441 18.92 11.29 25.92
CA ALA A 441 18.07 11.46 27.09
C ALA A 441 16.67 10.86 26.88
N THR A 442 16.62 9.64 26.34
CA THR A 442 15.40 8.87 26.10
C THR A 442 15.45 7.55 26.91
N ARG A 443 14.64 6.55 26.54
CA ARG A 443 14.60 5.22 27.17
C ARG A 443 15.26 4.15 26.30
N VAL A 444 16.02 4.55 25.28
CA VAL A 444 16.70 3.64 24.35
C VAL A 444 17.83 2.89 25.07
N THR A 445 17.90 1.58 24.86
CA THR A 445 18.93 0.69 25.40
C THR A 445 19.76 0.04 24.29
N ASP A 446 20.69 -0.84 24.65
CA ASP A 446 21.48 -1.63 23.70
C ASP A 446 20.59 -2.43 22.72
N ALA A 447 19.41 -2.89 23.16
CA ALA A 447 18.49 -3.66 22.33
C ALA A 447 17.93 -2.81 21.17
N GLY A 448 17.61 -1.53 21.43
CA GLY A 448 17.12 -0.63 20.40
C GLY A 448 18.14 -0.35 19.30
N LEU A 449 19.43 -0.27 19.63
CA LEU A 449 20.48 0.01 18.64
C LEU A 449 20.60 -1.06 17.55
N THR A 450 20.13 -2.29 17.79
CA THR A 450 20.08 -3.34 16.76
C THR A 450 19.22 -2.94 15.55
N HIS A 451 18.27 -2.02 15.72
CA HIS A 451 17.40 -1.54 14.67
C HIS A 451 18.03 -0.45 13.78
N LEU A 452 19.13 0.17 14.22
CA LEU A 452 19.77 1.25 13.47
C LEU A 452 20.82 0.78 12.47
N ARG A 453 21.27 -0.48 12.54
CA ARG A 453 22.38 -1.04 11.72
C ARG A 453 22.23 -0.86 10.20
N ASN A 454 21.00 -0.66 9.72
CA ASN A 454 20.66 -0.54 8.30
C ASN A 454 20.51 0.92 7.83
N LEU A 455 20.62 1.91 8.72
CA LEU A 455 20.57 3.32 8.35
C LEU A 455 21.93 3.79 7.83
N LYS A 456 22.34 3.24 6.69
CA LYS A 456 23.68 3.41 6.11
C LYS A 456 24.01 4.84 5.67
N GLN A 457 23.00 5.71 5.61
CA GLN A 457 23.13 7.12 5.26
C GLN A 457 23.33 8.02 6.50
N LEU A 458 23.35 7.47 7.72
CA LEU A 458 23.55 8.26 8.93
C LEU A 458 24.93 8.92 8.95
N VAL A 459 24.90 10.24 9.06
CA VAL A 459 26.06 11.14 9.23
C VAL A 459 26.21 11.55 10.70
N TYR A 460 25.09 11.77 11.40
CA TYR A 460 25.08 12.13 12.82
C TYR A 460 24.15 11.23 13.64
N LEU A 461 24.67 10.71 14.75
CA LEU A 461 23.90 9.95 15.74
C LEU A 461 24.17 10.47 17.16
N GLY A 462 23.11 10.96 17.82
CA GLY A 462 23.19 11.46 19.19
C GLY A 462 22.54 10.50 20.19
N LEU A 463 23.33 9.91 21.09
CA LEU A 463 22.86 8.92 22.08
C LEU A 463 23.10 9.35 23.53
N ARG A 464 23.44 10.64 23.75
CA ARG A 464 23.79 11.19 25.07
C ARG A 464 22.79 10.76 26.15
N ALA A 465 23.25 10.45 27.35
CA ALA A 465 22.40 10.21 28.52
C ALA A 465 21.34 9.09 28.33
N ASN A 466 21.64 8.10 27.50
CA ASN A 466 20.90 6.85 27.42
C ASN A 466 21.66 5.72 28.15
N PRO A 467 20.98 4.67 28.65
CA PRO A 467 21.60 3.52 29.31
C PRO A 467 22.36 2.56 28.35
N ILE A 468 23.12 3.12 27.40
CA ILE A 468 23.90 2.37 26.40
C ILE A 468 25.23 1.90 26.99
N THR A 469 25.62 0.68 26.64
CA THR A 469 26.90 0.05 27.03
C THR A 469 27.74 -0.30 25.79
N ASP A 470 28.90 -0.91 26.03
CA ASP A 470 29.78 -1.47 24.99
C ASP A 470 29.05 -2.48 24.07
N ALA A 471 28.05 -3.20 24.58
CA ALA A 471 27.28 -4.17 23.79
C ALA A 471 26.41 -3.49 22.73
N GLY A 472 25.78 -2.35 23.07
CA GLY A 472 24.93 -1.60 22.16
C GLY A 472 25.72 -0.92 21.04
N VAL A 473 26.82 -0.24 21.37
CA VAL A 473 27.62 0.50 20.37
C VAL A 473 28.28 -0.42 19.34
N ARG A 474 28.47 -1.71 19.65
CA ARG A 474 28.92 -2.71 18.67
C ARG A 474 28.01 -2.77 17.44
N GLN A 475 26.71 -2.52 17.60
CA GLN A 475 25.74 -2.52 16.49
C GLN A 475 25.95 -1.34 15.52
N LEU A 476 26.68 -0.31 15.94
CA LEU A 476 26.92 0.91 15.17
C LEU A 476 28.17 0.82 14.29
N SER A 477 29.00 -0.22 14.43
CA SER A 477 30.28 -0.36 13.69
C SER A 477 30.13 -0.38 12.17
N GLU A 478 28.92 -0.66 11.68
CA GLU A 478 28.59 -0.76 10.27
C GLU A 478 27.98 0.53 9.70
N LEU A 479 27.89 1.61 10.50
CA LEU A 479 27.44 2.94 10.08
C LEU A 479 28.62 3.79 9.63
N THR A 480 29.34 3.32 8.61
CA THR A 480 30.66 3.84 8.21
C THR A 480 30.65 5.27 7.63
N GLN A 481 29.46 5.84 7.39
CA GLN A 481 29.26 7.24 6.99
C GLN A 481 29.16 8.21 8.18
N LEU A 482 29.19 7.71 9.43
CA LEU A 482 29.11 8.58 10.60
C LEU A 482 30.31 9.54 10.67
N GLU A 483 29.99 10.83 10.69
CA GLU A 483 30.93 11.93 10.94
C GLU A 483 30.82 12.44 12.37
N GLY A 484 29.64 12.35 12.99
CA GLY A 484 29.40 12.79 14.37
C GLY A 484 28.72 11.71 15.21
N LEU A 485 29.32 11.36 16.36
CA LEU A 485 28.77 10.38 17.28
C LEU A 485 28.82 10.88 18.73
N HIS A 486 27.66 11.11 19.34
CA HIS A 486 27.58 11.59 20.73
C HIS A 486 27.22 10.45 21.69
N LEU A 487 28.18 10.04 22.52
CA LEU A 487 28.06 8.97 23.52
C LEU A 487 28.22 9.48 24.96
N GLY A 488 28.35 10.79 25.18
CA GLY A 488 28.49 11.33 26.53
C GLY A 488 27.36 10.93 27.48
N GLU A 489 27.64 10.82 28.77
CA GLU A 489 26.71 10.36 29.81
C GLU A 489 26.11 8.96 29.55
N THR A 490 26.80 8.11 28.79
CA THR A 490 26.45 6.69 28.64
C THR A 490 27.39 5.82 29.48
N ARG A 491 27.16 4.49 29.47
CA ARG A 491 28.01 3.51 30.16
C ARG A 491 29.05 2.86 29.22
N VAL A 492 29.36 3.52 28.10
CA VAL A 492 30.40 3.08 27.18
C VAL A 492 31.78 3.19 27.85
N GLY A 493 32.62 2.19 27.61
CA GLY A 493 34.00 2.11 28.04
C GLY A 493 34.93 1.70 26.90
N ASP A 494 36.12 1.23 27.26
CA ASP A 494 37.20 0.98 26.29
C ASP A 494 36.84 -0.10 25.24
N ASN A 495 36.05 -1.12 25.60
CA ASN A 495 35.65 -2.14 24.63
C ASN A 495 34.70 -1.57 23.58
N GLY A 496 33.78 -0.69 23.98
CA GLY A 496 32.86 -0.02 23.06
C GLY A 496 33.64 0.80 22.05
N ILE A 497 34.58 1.64 22.50
CA ILE A 497 35.44 2.41 21.60
C ILE A 497 36.23 1.51 20.64
N ARG A 498 36.81 0.40 21.12
CA ARG A 498 37.48 -0.59 20.26
C ARG A 498 36.59 -1.08 19.12
N THR A 499 35.32 -1.37 19.38
CA THR A 499 34.40 -1.86 18.33
C THR A 499 34.06 -0.80 17.28
N LEU A 500 34.21 0.48 17.60
CA LEU A 500 33.94 1.59 16.69
C LEU A 500 35.10 1.90 15.75
N GLY A 501 36.24 1.21 15.83
CA GLY A 501 37.44 1.47 15.00
C GLY A 501 37.23 1.40 13.47
N LYS A 502 36.08 0.91 12.99
CA LYS A 502 35.68 0.96 11.57
C LYS A 502 35.13 2.31 11.11
N LEU A 503 34.72 3.18 12.03
CA LEU A 503 34.10 4.48 11.72
C LEU A 503 35.14 5.53 11.32
N ARG A 504 35.81 5.29 10.19
CA ARG A 504 36.94 6.11 9.71
C ARG A 504 36.55 7.53 9.26
N GLN A 505 35.26 7.79 9.06
CA GLN A 505 34.74 9.11 8.72
C GLN A 505 34.45 10.00 9.93
N LEU A 506 34.61 9.48 11.17
CA LEU A 506 34.33 10.27 12.37
C LEU A 506 35.21 11.53 12.44
N GLN A 507 34.54 12.67 12.55
CA GLN A 507 35.11 13.99 12.75
C GLN A 507 34.83 14.51 14.16
N LYS A 508 33.69 14.14 14.76
CA LYS A 508 33.29 14.60 16.10
C LYS A 508 32.87 13.43 16.97
N LEU A 509 33.50 13.30 18.13
CA LEU A 509 33.21 12.23 19.09
C LEU A 509 33.07 12.82 20.50
N TRP A 510 31.88 12.67 21.08
CA TRP A 510 31.61 13.11 22.45
C TRP A 510 31.57 11.91 23.40
N LEU A 511 32.51 11.87 24.34
CA LEU A 511 32.70 10.82 25.35
C LEU A 511 32.62 11.38 26.78
N ASP A 512 32.15 12.61 26.97
CA ASP A 512 32.08 13.21 28.29
C ASP A 512 31.30 12.32 29.28
N GLN A 513 31.79 12.18 30.50
CA GLN A 513 31.14 11.36 31.54
C GLN A 513 30.92 9.89 31.13
N THR A 514 31.85 9.31 30.39
CA THR A 514 31.89 7.86 30.09
C THR A 514 32.98 7.15 30.90
N SER A 515 33.01 5.82 30.84
CA SER A 515 34.03 5.01 31.54
C SER A 515 35.30 4.79 30.72
N VAL A 516 35.50 5.54 29.63
CA VAL A 516 36.67 5.45 28.75
C VAL A 516 37.94 5.86 29.49
N SER A 517 39.01 5.07 29.34
CA SER A 517 40.31 5.23 29.97
C SER A 517 41.44 5.29 28.95
N ASP A 518 42.69 5.39 29.41
CA ASP A 518 43.89 5.40 28.56
C ASP A 518 43.99 4.15 27.65
N ARG A 519 43.31 3.04 28.00
CA ARG A 519 43.27 1.80 27.18
C ARG A 519 42.52 1.97 25.86
N ALA A 520 41.71 3.02 25.69
CA ALA A 520 41.04 3.32 24.43
C ALA A 520 41.88 4.17 23.47
N ILE A 521 42.98 4.77 23.95
CA ILE A 521 43.78 5.73 23.16
C ILE A 521 44.25 5.11 21.84
N ASP A 522 44.73 3.87 21.87
CA ASP A 522 45.21 3.16 20.67
C ASP A 522 44.13 3.01 19.60
N THR A 523 42.84 3.02 19.97
CA THR A 523 41.74 3.08 19.02
C THR A 523 41.36 4.51 18.67
N LEU A 524 41.31 5.43 19.63
CA LEU A 524 40.97 6.84 19.38
C LEU A 524 41.90 7.47 18.33
N VAL A 525 43.19 7.15 18.37
CA VAL A 525 44.18 7.66 17.40
C VAL A 525 44.03 7.07 16.00
N GLN A 526 43.21 6.02 15.83
CA GLN A 526 42.89 5.44 14.52
C GLN A 526 41.81 6.22 13.77
N PHE A 527 41.08 7.12 14.44
CA PHE A 527 40.12 8.02 13.82
C PHE A 527 40.88 9.20 13.18
N GLN A 528 41.49 8.96 12.03
CA GLN A 528 42.39 9.92 11.36
C GLN A 528 41.72 11.23 10.95
N ASN A 529 40.39 11.23 10.81
CA ASN A 529 39.60 12.40 10.45
C ASN A 529 39.04 13.16 11.67
N LEU A 530 39.36 12.72 12.89
CA LEU A 530 38.82 13.32 14.11
C LEU A 530 39.32 14.76 14.29
N ARG A 531 38.36 15.69 14.43
CA ARG A 531 38.56 17.13 14.59
C ARG A 531 38.17 17.63 15.98
N GLU A 532 37.16 17.02 16.59
CA GLU A 532 36.67 17.37 17.91
C GLU A 532 36.51 16.10 18.76
N LEU A 533 37.19 16.06 19.91
CA LEU A 533 37.09 14.96 20.87
C LEU A 533 36.77 15.54 22.25
N HIS A 534 35.57 15.26 22.74
CA HIS A 534 35.15 15.69 24.08
C HIS A 534 35.30 14.54 25.07
N ILE A 535 36.10 14.74 26.11
CA ILE A 535 36.53 13.71 27.06
C ILE A 535 36.47 14.20 28.51
N SER A 536 35.66 15.22 28.78
CA SER A 536 35.50 15.76 30.13
C SER A 536 34.95 14.69 31.05
N GLN A 537 35.48 14.59 32.28
CA GLN A 537 35.02 13.62 33.27
C GLN A 537 35.06 12.15 32.78
N THR A 538 36.04 11.80 31.94
CA THR A 538 36.40 10.41 31.62
C THR A 538 37.48 9.88 32.57
N LYS A 539 37.89 8.62 32.40
CA LYS A 539 39.02 8.01 33.10
C LYS A 539 40.35 8.17 32.34
N ILE A 540 40.41 9.03 31.32
CA ILE A 540 41.65 9.35 30.60
C ILE A 540 42.51 10.23 31.50
N THR A 541 43.73 9.79 31.79
CA THR A 541 44.65 10.47 32.70
C THR A 541 45.26 11.71 32.04
N ALA A 542 45.93 12.57 32.83
CA ALA A 542 46.70 13.69 32.28
C ALA A 542 47.76 13.22 31.26
N THR A 543 48.43 12.09 31.55
CA THR A 543 49.37 11.44 30.62
C THR A 543 48.68 10.97 29.35
N GLY A 544 47.50 10.36 29.46
CA GLY A 544 46.68 9.95 28.32
C GLY A 544 46.25 11.13 27.44
N LYS A 545 45.81 12.24 28.06
CA LYS A 545 45.48 13.49 27.34
C LYS A 545 46.69 14.06 26.60
N SER A 546 47.87 14.09 27.22
CA SER A 546 49.12 14.51 26.57
C SER A 546 49.44 13.63 25.35
N ARG A 547 49.28 12.30 25.50
CA ARG A 547 49.44 11.35 24.41
C ARG A 547 48.45 11.60 23.26
N LEU A 548 47.18 11.88 23.55
CA LEU A 548 46.17 12.24 22.55
C LEU A 548 46.53 13.53 21.82
N ARG A 549 46.94 14.60 22.53
CA ARG A 549 47.37 15.87 21.92
C ARG A 549 48.54 15.66 20.94
N LYS A 550 49.49 14.79 21.30
CA LYS A 550 50.64 14.45 20.45
C LYS A 550 50.26 13.62 19.23
N GLN A 551 49.35 12.64 19.38
CA GLN A 551 49.00 11.68 18.32
C GLN A 551 47.86 12.14 17.42
N LEU A 552 47.05 13.10 17.87
CA LEU A 552 45.95 13.72 17.12
C LEU A 552 46.15 15.26 17.06
N PRO A 553 47.24 15.76 16.45
CA PRO A 553 47.58 17.18 16.48
C PRO A 553 46.58 18.10 15.75
N LYS A 554 45.71 17.53 14.91
CA LYS A 554 44.63 18.25 14.20
C LYS A 554 43.28 18.19 14.92
N CYS A 555 43.20 17.43 16.02
CA CYS A 555 41.98 17.25 16.80
C CYS A 555 41.99 18.20 18.00
N ARG A 556 40.94 19.01 18.13
CA ARG A 556 40.69 19.80 19.34
C ARG A 556 40.15 18.88 20.43
N LEU A 557 40.90 18.77 21.52
CA LEU A 557 40.46 18.09 22.73
C LEU A 557 39.67 19.07 23.60
N PHE A 558 38.45 18.71 23.96
CA PHE A 558 37.68 19.40 24.99
C PHE A 558 37.72 18.55 26.26
N ASP A 559 38.44 19.06 27.25
CA ASP A 559 38.51 18.47 28.59
C ASP A 559 38.15 19.53 29.63
N SER A 560 37.77 19.14 30.84
CA SER A 560 37.26 20.02 31.91
C SER A 560 38.28 21.05 32.47
N SER A 561 39.37 21.30 31.75
CA SER A 561 40.41 22.29 32.07
C SER A 561 40.34 23.53 31.15
N ASP A 562 39.38 23.59 30.22
CA ASP A 562 39.09 24.73 29.33
C ASP A 562 37.89 25.57 29.80
#